data_AF-A0A5D4U3R1-F1
#
_entry.id   AF-A0A5D4U3R1-F1
#
_cell.length_a   1.000
_cell.length_b   1.000
_cell.length_c   1.000
_cell.angle_alpha   90.00
_cell.angle_beta   90.00
_cell.angle_gamma   90.00
#
_symmetry.space_group_name_H-M   'P 1'
#
loop_
_entity.id
_entity.type
_entity.pdbx_description
1 polymer ?
#
loop_
_entity_poly.entity_id
_entity_poly.type
_entity_poly.pdbx_seq_one_letter_code
_entity_poly.pdbx_strand_id
1 'polypeptide(L)'
;MEPYEMNKPLKIAINVFLLSFIIAAWIMMFDDQPQNDSFGWMSLMAFWVFKGIYDAVMSLKNGRKKTALLDLLLTFVALGVLIWGIMRYFN
;
A
#
# COMPACT_ATOMS: atom_id res chain seq x y z
N MET A 1 -4.23 -14.52 -24.01
CA MET A 1 -4.64 -14.83 -22.62
C MET A 1 -5.77 -13.89 -22.29
N GLU A 2 -6.93 -14.42 -21.92
CA GLU A 2 -8.05 -13.60 -21.46
C GLU A 2 -7.62 -12.83 -20.19
N PRO A 3 -8.04 -11.56 -20.01
CA PRO A 3 -7.73 -10.80 -18.81
C PRO A 3 -8.28 -11.51 -17.58
N TYR A 4 -7.49 -11.56 -16.51
CA TYR A 4 -7.92 -12.12 -15.24
C TYR A 4 -9.03 -11.25 -14.66
N GLU A 5 -10.22 -11.83 -14.47
CA GLU A 5 -11.34 -11.17 -13.81
C GLU A 5 -11.37 -11.51 -12.32
N MET A 6 -11.23 -10.47 -11.50
CA MET A 6 -11.39 -10.57 -10.06
C MET A 6 -12.87 -10.54 -9.70
N ASN A 7 -13.27 -11.36 -8.71
CA ASN A 7 -14.62 -11.33 -8.17
C ASN A 7 -14.96 -9.93 -7.60
N LYS A 8 -16.11 -9.39 -8.01
CA LYS A 8 -16.58 -8.04 -7.63
C LYS A 8 -16.53 -7.80 -6.11
N PRO A 9 -16.99 -8.72 -5.23
CA PRO A 9 -16.96 -8.50 -3.79
C PRO A 9 -15.54 -8.35 -3.24
N LEU A 10 -14.58 -9.15 -3.73
CA LEU A 10 -13.19 -9.07 -3.28
C LEU A 10 -12.53 -7.77 -3.74
N LYS A 11 -12.81 -7.33 -4.98
CA LYS A 11 -12.32 -6.03 -5.47
C LYS A 11 -12.80 -4.88 -4.58
N ILE A 12 -14.07 -4.92 -4.16
CA ILE A 12 -14.63 -3.94 -3.23
C ILE A 12 -13.94 -4.04 -1.86
N ALA A 13 -13.81 -5.24 -1.30
CA ALA A 13 -13.15 -5.45 -0.02
C ALA A 13 -11.70 -4.94 -0.01
N ILE A 14 -10.92 -5.22 -1.06
CA ILE A 14 -9.55 -4.72 -1.20
C ILE A 14 -9.54 -3.19 -1.29
N ASN A 15 -10.43 -2.60 -2.08
CA ASN A 15 -10.50 -1.15 -2.19
C ASN A 15 -10.89 -0.47 -0.86
N VAL A 16 -11.82 -1.05 -0.10
CA VAL A 16 -12.21 -0.55 1.23
C VAL A 16 -11.03 -0.68 2.21
N PHE A 17 -10.32 -1.81 2.18
CA PHE A 17 -9.12 -2.02 2.99
C PHE A 17 -7.99 -1.03 2.64
N LEU A 18 -7.79 -0.72 1.35
CA LEU A 18 -6.81 0.29 0.93
C LEU A 18 -7.25 1.69 1.34
N LEU A 19 -8.55 2.01 1.23
CA LEU A 19 -9.09 3.31 1.61
C LEU A 19 -8.95 3.56 3.13
N SER A 20 -9.05 2.53 3.96
CA SER A 20 -8.91 2.69 5.42
C SER A 20 -7.52 3.20 5.81
N PHE A 21 -6.45 2.83 5.10
CA PHE A 21 -5.11 3.40 5.33
C PHE A 21 -5.03 4.88 4.98
N ILE A 22 -5.67 5.31 3.88
CA ILE A 22 -5.71 6.72 3.50
C ILE A 22 -6.46 7.54 4.55
N ILE A 23 -7.60 7.02 5.02
CA ILE A 23 -8.39 7.66 6.08
C ILE A 23 -7.59 7.73 7.39
N ALA A 24 -6.94 6.63 7.80
CA ALA A 24 -6.10 6.60 8.99
C ALA A 24 -4.96 7.61 8.90
N ALA A 25 -4.27 7.67 7.76
CA ALA A 25 -3.24 8.65 7.50
C ALA A 25 -3.75 10.09 7.61
N TRP A 26 -4.90 10.37 6.99
CA TRP A 26 -5.51 11.70 7.03
C TRP A 26 -5.85 12.13 8.45
N ILE A 27 -6.51 11.25 9.22
CA ILE A 27 -6.88 11.56 10.61
C ILE A 27 -5.62 11.82 11.45
N MET A 28 -4.58 11.01 11.28
CA MET A 28 -3.37 11.11 12.10
C MET A 28 -2.45 12.27 11.75
N MET A 29 -2.35 12.66 10.47
CA MET A 29 -1.46 13.75 10.02
C MET A 29 -2.05 15.15 10.21
N PHE A 30 -3.36 15.25 10.41
CA PHE A 30 -4.07 16.52 10.58
C PHE A 30 -4.72 16.65 11.97
N ASP A 31 -4.30 15.80 12.91
CA ASP A 31 -4.62 15.92 14.33
C ASP A 31 -3.66 16.90 15.02
N ASP A 32 -4.05 17.44 16.17
CA ASP A 32 -3.25 18.40 16.95
C ASP A 32 -2.07 17.73 17.68
N GLN A 33 -1.85 16.43 17.49
CA GLN A 33 -0.81 15.64 18.16
C GLN A 33 0.35 15.32 17.20
N PRO A 34 1.51 16.00 17.31
CA PRO A 34 2.65 15.82 16.39
C PRO A 34 3.28 14.42 16.44
N GLN A 35 3.01 13.64 17.50
CA GLN A 35 3.43 12.23 17.57
C GLN A 35 2.66 11.35 16.58
N ASN A 36 1.42 11.71 16.24
CA ASN A 36 0.56 10.94 15.34
C ASN A 36 0.97 11.11 13.87
N ASP A 37 1.69 12.18 13.51
CA ASP A 37 2.24 12.38 12.16
C ASP A 37 3.09 11.19 11.68
N SER A 38 3.87 10.60 12.60
CA SER A 38 4.68 9.42 12.30
C SER A 38 3.81 8.21 11.95
N PHE A 39 2.72 7.97 12.70
CA PHE A 39 1.77 6.90 12.41
C PHE A 39 0.98 7.14 11.14
N GLY A 40 0.63 8.40 10.84
CA GLY A 40 -0.03 8.76 9.60
C GLY A 40 0.86 8.49 8.39
N TRP A 41 2.15 8.83 8.49
CA TRP A 41 3.12 8.54 7.45
C TRP A 41 3.37 7.04 7.26
N MET A 42 3.47 6.29 8.36
CA MET A 42 3.54 4.82 8.30
C MET A 42 2.29 4.21 7.65
N SER A 43 1.11 4.74 7.93
CA SER A 43 -0.16 4.30 7.32
C SER A 43 -0.16 4.53 5.81
N LEU A 44 0.34 5.67 5.33
CA LEU A 44 0.52 5.93 3.89
C LEU A 44 1.50 4.95 3.25
N MET A 45 2.62 4.66 3.91
CA MET A 45 3.59 3.70 3.36
C MET A 45 3.02 2.28 3.33
N ALA A 46 2.27 1.88 4.35
CA ALA A 46 1.55 0.61 4.35
C ALA A 46 0.55 0.53 3.18
N PHE A 47 -0.21 1.60 2.92
CA PHE A 47 -1.07 1.70 1.73
C PHE A 47 -0.30 1.40 0.44
N TRP A 48 0.85 2.06 0.24
CA TRP A 48 1.66 1.87 -0.96
C TRP A 48 2.20 0.45 -1.09
N VAL A 49 2.58 -0.20 0.02
CA VAL A 49 3.00 -1.61 0.02
C VAL A 49 1.85 -2.52 -0.41
N PHE A 50 0.69 -2.43 0.24
CA PHE A 50 -0.44 -3.30 -0.10
C PHE A 50 -0.97 -3.07 -1.51
N LYS A 51 -1.06 -1.81 -1.93
CA LYS A 51 -1.47 -1.44 -3.28
C LYS A 51 -0.47 -1.94 -4.34
N GLY A 52 0.83 -1.81 -4.07
CA GLY A 52 1.88 -2.33 -4.96
C GLY A 52 1.85 -3.85 -5.11
N ILE A 53 1.63 -4.59 -4.01
CA ILE A 53 1.45 -6.06 -4.05
C ILE A 53 0.22 -6.41 -4.88
N TYR A 54 -0.90 -5.73 -4.65
CA TYR A 54 -2.14 -5.95 -5.40
C TYR A 54 -1.94 -5.75 -6.91
N ASP A 55 -1.34 -4.62 -7.30
CA ASP A 55 -1.06 -4.27 -8.69
C ASP A 55 -0.08 -5.29 -9.32
N ALA A 56 0.96 -5.70 -8.60
CA ALA A 56 1.91 -6.71 -9.06
C ALA A 56 1.22 -8.06 -9.32
N VAL A 57 0.37 -8.53 -8.40
CA VAL A 57 -0.42 -9.76 -8.56
C VAL A 57 -1.35 -9.65 -9.77
N MET A 58 -2.06 -8.53 -9.91
CA MET A 58 -2.95 -8.31 -11.04
C MET A 58 -2.19 -8.26 -12.38
N SER A 59 -1.03 -7.62 -12.41
CA SER A 59 -0.15 -7.55 -13.57
C SER A 59 0.40 -8.93 -13.94
N LEU A 60 0.81 -9.74 -12.98
CA LEU A 60 1.24 -11.13 -13.20
C LEU A 60 0.11 -12.00 -13.75
N LYS A 61 -1.08 -11.94 -13.15
CA LYS A 61 -2.25 -12.70 -13.61
C LYS A 61 -2.69 -12.33 -15.03
N ASN A 62 -2.46 -11.07 -15.44
CA ASN A 62 -2.71 -10.60 -16.80
C ASN A 62 -1.54 -10.83 -17.77
N GLY A 63 -0.48 -11.54 -17.37
CA GLY A 63 0.69 -11.80 -18.20
C GLY A 63 1.62 -10.60 -18.44
N ARG A 64 1.40 -9.46 -17.76
CA ARG A 64 2.17 -8.22 -17.89
C ARG A 64 3.42 -8.23 -16.99
N LYS A 65 4.41 -9.06 -17.35
CA LYS A 65 5.62 -9.28 -16.55
C LYS A 65 6.45 -8.01 -16.28
N LYS A 66 6.59 -7.11 -17.26
CA LYS A 66 7.37 -5.86 -17.09
C LYS A 66 6.73 -4.92 -16.08
N THR A 67 5.41 -4.73 -16.17
CA THR A 67 4.64 -3.90 -15.22
C THR A 67 4.70 -4.52 -13.83
N ALA A 68 4.48 -5.83 -13.72
CA ALA A 68 4.57 -6.52 -12.44
C ALA A 68 5.94 -6.34 -11.76
N LEU A 69 7.04 -6.34 -12.52
CA LEU A 69 8.38 -6.14 -11.97
C LEU A 69 8.59 -4.71 -11.46
N LEU A 70 8.04 -3.71 -12.14
CA LEU A 70 8.02 -2.32 -11.67
C LEU A 70 7.16 -2.16 -10.40
N ASP A 71 5.97 -2.77 -10.38
CA ASP A 71 5.06 -2.75 -9.23
C ASP A 71 5.74 -3.37 -7.99
N LEU A 72 6.45 -4.48 -8.18
CA LEU A 72 7.22 -5.15 -7.12
C LEU A 72 8.42 -4.32 -6.64
N LEU A 73 9.14 -3.67 -7.56
CA LEU A 73 10.26 -2.80 -7.21
C LEU A 73 9.77 -1.61 -6.37
N LEU A 74 8.69 -0.96 -6.78
CA LEU A 74 8.05 0.12 -6.01
C LEU A 74 7.58 -0.37 -4.63
N THR A 75 7.02 -1.58 -4.58
CA THR A 75 6.62 -2.22 -3.32
C THR A 75 7.79 -2.40 -2.38
N PHE A 76 8.94 -2.89 -2.87
CA PHE A 76 10.14 -3.06 -2.06
C PHE A 76 10.70 -1.74 -1.56
N VAL A 77 10.68 -0.69 -2.38
CA VAL A 77 11.09 0.65 -1.96
C VAL A 77 10.17 1.16 -0.84
N ALA A 78 8.84 1.06 -1.02
CA ALA A 78 7.88 1.45 0.00
C ALA A 78 8.04 0.64 1.30
N LEU A 79 8.32 -0.65 1.20
CA LEU A 79 8.54 -1.52 2.34
C LEU A 79 9.82 -1.15 3.10
N GLY A 80 10.92 -0.88 2.39
CA GLY A 80 12.17 -0.45 3.00
C GLY A 80 12.02 0.88 3.74
N VAL A 81 11.28 1.81 3.14
CA VAL A 81 10.92 3.11 3.73
C VAL A 81 10.03 2.94 4.96
N LEU A 82 9.04 2.03 4.92
CA LEU A 82 8.19 1.71 6.06
C LEU A 82 9.00 1.14 7.23
N ILE A 83 9.88 0.16 6.96
CA ILE A 83 10.75 -0.45 7.98
C ILE A 83 11.67 0.61 8.59
N TRP A 84 12.26 1.48 7.76
CA TRP A 84 13.09 2.60 8.24
C TRP A 84 12.30 3.55 9.15
N GLY A 85 11.08 3.93 8.76
CA GLY A 85 10.20 4.78 9.57
C GLY A 85 9.84 4.14 10.91
N ILE A 86 9.54 2.84 10.92
CA ILE A 86 9.28 2.08 12.14
C ILE A 86 10.52 2.07 13.05
N MET A 87 11.70 1.73 12.53
CA MET A 87 12.93 1.69 13.31
C MET A 87 13.24 3.05 13.95
N ARG A 88 13.07 4.15 13.19
CA ARG A 88 13.28 5.51 13.70
C ARG A 88 12.29 5.92 14.78
N TYR A 89 11.07 5.38 14.75
CA TYR A 89 10.07 5.69 15.77
C TYR A 89 10.37 4.99 17.11
N PHE A 90 10.89 3.75 17.06
CA PHE A 90 11.15 2.94 18.25
C PHE A 90 12.57 3.09 18.85
N ASN A 91 13.48 3.78 18.17
CA ASN A 91 14.89 3.91 18.54
C ASN A 91 15.31 5.35 18.72
#